data_AF-A0A3M7PLE7-F1
#
_entry.id   AF-A0A3M7PLE7-F1
#
_cell.length_a   1.000
_cell.length_b   1.000
_cell.length_c   1.000
_cell.angle_alpha   90.00
_cell.angle_beta   90.00
_cell.angle_gamma   90.00
#
_symmetry.space_group_name_H-M   'P 1'
#
loop_
_entity.id
_entity.type
_entity.pdbx_description
1 polymer ?
#
loop_
_entity_poly.entity_id
_entity_poly.type
_entity_poly.pdbx_seq_one_letter_code
_entity_poly.pdbx_strand_id
1 'polypeptide(L)'
;MGAEQMRDPLIVSIRNSILTNNLGENTAHRGKYHLDQDIVYCTERGKKLTYIPQHLVASVLEYYHNTSLAHVGRDKLHQILRNRFY
;
A
#
# COMPACT_ATOMS: atom_id res chain seq x y z
N MET A 1 -20.57 17.20 0.81
CA MET A 1 -19.41 16.95 -0.07
C MET A 1 -18.22 16.64 0.83
N GLY A 2 -17.82 15.38 1.05
CA GLY A 2 -16.89 15.12 2.16
C GLY A 2 -16.14 13.77 2.24
N ALA A 3 -16.15 12.92 1.22
CA ALA A 3 -15.44 11.63 1.28
C ALA A 3 -14.35 11.47 0.21
N GLU A 4 -14.31 12.34 -0.81
CA GLU A 4 -13.40 12.19 -1.94
C GLU A 4 -12.02 12.82 -1.73
N GLN A 5 -11.86 13.75 -0.78
CA GLN A 5 -10.60 14.47 -0.57
C GLN A 5 -9.57 13.72 0.30
N MET A 6 -9.94 12.64 0.97
CA MET A 6 -9.01 11.83 1.80
C MET A 6 -8.48 10.58 1.08
N ARG A 7 -8.82 10.39 -0.20
CA ARG A 7 -8.35 9.24 -0.97
C ARG A 7 -7.00 9.56 -1.59
N ASP A 8 -6.01 8.72 -1.29
CA ASP A 8 -4.67 8.85 -1.82
C ASP A 8 -4.71 8.95 -3.36
N PRO A 9 -4.11 9.98 -3.97
CA PRO A 9 -4.21 10.20 -5.41
C PRO A 9 -3.70 9.01 -6.23
N LEU A 10 -2.76 8.23 -5.68
CA LEU A 10 -2.28 7.00 -6.31
C LEU A 10 -3.37 5.92 -6.33
N ILE A 11 -4.09 5.71 -5.22
CA ILE A 11 -5.20 4.75 -5.15
C ILE A 11 -6.31 5.15 -6.13
N VAL A 12 -6.64 6.45 -6.19
CA VAL A 12 -7.64 6.97 -7.13
C VAL A 12 -7.21 6.71 -8.58
N SER A 13 -5.94 7.00 -8.90
CA SER A 13 -5.37 6.74 -10.22
C SER A 13 -5.40 5.26 -10.59
N ILE A 14 -4.94 4.37 -9.70
CA ILE A 14 -4.94 2.92 -9.92
C ILE A 14 -6.36 2.40 -10.11
N ARG A 15 -7.29 2.79 -9.23
CA ARG A 15 -8.71 2.42 -9.33
C ARG A 15 -9.30 2.85 -10.66
N ASN A 16 -9.09 4.11 -11.05
CA ASN A 16 -9.60 4.63 -12.31
C ASN A 16 -9.01 3.88 -13.50
N SER A 17 -7.71 3.59 -13.52
CA SER A 17 -7.09 2.83 -14.59
C SER A 17 -7.60 1.38 -14.69
N ILE A 18 -7.80 0.69 -13.55
CA ILE A 18 -8.36 -0.68 -13.52
C ILE A 18 -9.79 -0.67 -14.07
N LEU A 19 -10.62 0.25 -13.59
CA LEU A 19 -12.02 0.38 -14.03
C LEU A 19 -12.14 0.79 -15.50
N THR A 20 -11.28 1.70 -15.97
CA THR A 20 -11.33 2.22 -17.35
C THR A 20 -10.87 1.18 -18.36
N ASN A 21 -9.85 0.38 -18.02
CA ASN A 21 -9.31 -0.61 -18.95
C ASN A 21 -9.98 -1.99 -18.83
N ASN A 22 -10.87 -2.22 -17.86
CA ASN A 22 -11.34 -3.57 -17.45
C ASN A 22 -10.18 -4.57 -17.20
N LEU A 23 -8.98 -4.06 -16.99
CA LEU A 23 -7.82 -4.85 -16.65
C LEU A 23 -7.82 -4.94 -15.13
N GLY A 24 -7.93 -6.15 -14.59
CA GLY A 24 -7.75 -6.40 -13.15
C GLY A 24 -6.34 -6.07 -12.63
N GLU A 25 -5.48 -5.51 -13.48
CA GLU A 25 -4.11 -5.07 -13.19
C GLU A 25 -3.80 -3.74 -13.87
N ASN A 26 -3.12 -2.84 -13.15
CA ASN A 26 -2.51 -1.64 -13.73
C ASN A 26 -0.99 -1.81 -13.73
N THR A 27 -0.35 -1.74 -14.90
CA THR A 27 1.11 -1.76 -15.08
C THR A 27 1.76 -0.39 -15.09
N ALA A 28 1.01 0.67 -14.78
CA ALA A 28 1.58 2.00 -14.56
C ALA A 28 2.40 1.98 -13.26
N HIS A 29 3.62 2.53 -13.33
CA HIS A 29 4.57 2.69 -12.21
C HIS A 29 5.28 1.41 -11.73
N ARG A 30 6.31 0.94 -12.45
CA ARG A 30 7.35 -0.01 -11.97
C ARG A 30 6.88 -1.38 -11.37
N GLY A 31 5.59 -1.66 -11.29
CA GLY A 31 5.00 -2.86 -10.70
C GLY A 31 3.59 -3.12 -11.23
N LYS A 32 2.99 -4.25 -10.83
CA LYS A 32 1.60 -4.60 -11.17
C LYS A 32 0.69 -4.28 -10.00
N TYR A 33 -0.21 -3.33 -10.15
CA TYR A 33 -1.16 -2.95 -9.10
C TYR A 33 -2.50 -3.65 -9.28
N HIS A 34 -3.03 -4.17 -8.19
CA HIS A 34 -4.34 -4.82 -8.11
C HIS A 34 -5.18 -4.15 -7.03
N LEU A 35 -6.48 -3.97 -7.29
CA LEU A 35 -7.44 -3.45 -6.32
C LEU A 35 -8.34 -4.57 -5.85
N ASP A 36 -8.43 -4.78 -4.54
CA ASP A 36 -9.34 -5.73 -3.92
C ASP A 36 -9.97 -5.07 -2.68
N GLN A 37 -11.30 -4.97 -2.66
CA GLN A 37 -12.07 -4.41 -1.54
C GLN A 37 -11.54 -3.08 -0.96
N ASP A 38 -11.09 -2.16 -1.83
CA ASP A 38 -10.48 -0.85 -1.48
C ASP A 38 -8.99 -0.90 -1.05
N ILE A 39 -8.41 -2.10 -0.94
CA ILE A 39 -6.98 -2.30 -0.69
C ILE A 39 -6.24 -2.41 -2.03
N VAL A 40 -5.17 -1.63 -2.17
CA VAL A 40 -4.27 -1.72 -3.31
C VAL A 40 -3.10 -2.64 -2.97
N TYR A 41 -2.81 -3.57 -3.87
CA TYR A 41 -1.67 -4.45 -3.80
C TYR A 41 -0.72 -4.17 -4.95
N CYS A 42 0.58 -4.07 -4.68
CA CYS A 42 1.62 -4.00 -5.70
C CYS A 42 2.34 -5.35 -5.76
N THR A 43 2.38 -5.96 -6.94
CA THR A 43 3.25 -7.10 -7.19
C THR A 43 4.57 -6.59 -7.76
N GLU A 44 5.60 -6.56 -6.92
CA GLU A 44 6.97 -6.19 -7.30
C GLU A 44 7.91 -7.39 -7.10
N ARG A 45 8.67 -7.77 -8.15
CA ARG A 45 9.63 -8.90 -8.12
C ARG A 45 9.05 -10.22 -7.59
N GLY A 46 7.78 -10.51 -7.92
CA GLY A 46 7.08 -11.73 -7.52
C GLY A 46 6.54 -11.72 -6.08
N LYS A 47 6.65 -10.60 -5.35
CA LYS A 47 6.06 -10.43 -4.02
C LYS A 47 4.82 -9.57 -4.12
N LYS A 48 3.73 -10.00 -3.48
CA LYS A 48 2.51 -9.20 -3.28
C LYS A 48 2.70 -8.34 -2.04
N LEU A 49 2.87 -7.04 -2.24
CA LEU A 49 3.01 -6.03 -1.19
C LEU A 49 1.71 -5.24 -1.07
N THR A 50 1.33 -4.90 0.16
CA THR A 50 0.15 -4.07 0.41
C THR A 50 0.56 -2.60 0.34
N TYR A 51 -0.12 -1.81 -0.46
CA TYR A 51 0.11 -0.38 -0.51
C TYR A 51 -0.42 0.28 0.76
N ILE A 52 0.39 1.10 1.41
CA ILE A 52 -0.05 1.93 2.53
C ILE A 52 -0.28 3.37 2.01
N PRO A 53 -1.50 3.93 2.15
CA PRO A 53 -1.74 5.34 1.88
C PRO A 53 -0.80 6.24 2.67
N GLN A 54 -0.28 7.31 2.07
CA GLN A 54 0.76 8.13 2.69
C GLN A 54 0.36 8.66 4.08
N HIS A 55 -0.92 9.03 4.24
CA HIS A 55 -1.46 9.53 5.50
C HIS A 55 -1.57 8.46 6.61
N LEU A 56 -1.58 7.17 6.26
CA LEU A 56 -1.61 6.05 7.21
C LEU A 56 -0.22 5.52 7.58
N VAL A 57 0.83 5.90 6.84
CA VAL A 57 2.20 5.41 7.07
C VAL A 57 2.64 5.63 8.52
N ALA A 58 2.40 6.82 9.08
CA ALA A 58 2.77 7.14 10.46
C ALA A 58 2.05 6.24 11.48
N SER A 59 0.74 6.03 11.31
CA SER A 59 -0.05 5.16 12.19
C SER A 59 0.36 3.69 12.09
N VAL A 60 0.69 3.20 10.89
CA VAL A 60 1.21 1.83 10.72
C VAL A 60 2.56 1.69 11.41
N LEU A 61 3.47 2.64 11.22
CA LEU A 61 4.77 2.63 11.90
C LEU A 61 4.63 2.62 13.42
N GLU A 62 3.78 3.49 13.97
CA GLU A 62 3.52 3.59 15.40
C GLU A 62 2.88 2.30 15.95
N TYR A 63 1.88 1.74 15.25
CA TYR A 63 1.25 0.48 15.62
C TYR A 63 2.27 -0.66 15.71
N TYR A 64 3.14 -0.80 14.71
CA TYR A 64 4.16 -1.85 14.71
C TYR A 64 5.23 -1.63 15.79
N HIS A 65 5.66 -0.38 15.98
CA HIS A 65 6.58 0.00 17.04
C HIS A 65 6.02 -0.33 18.42
N ASN A 66 4.74 -0.06 18.68
CA ASN A 66 4.13 -0.26 20.00
C ASN A 66 3.67 -1.70 20.27
N THR A 67 3.21 -2.44 19.24
CA THR A 67 2.50 -3.72 19.44
C THR A 67 3.42 -4.93 19.33
N SER A 68 4.32 -4.94 18.36
CA SER A 68 5.05 -6.16 17.98
C SER A 68 6.56 -5.99 18.03
N LEU A 69 7.05 -4.74 17.94
CA LEU A 69 8.44 -4.47 17.58
C LEU A 69 9.15 -3.50 18.53
N ALA A 70 8.55 -3.17 19.68
CA ALA A 70 9.19 -2.35 20.73
C ALA A 70 10.56 -2.90 21.18
N HIS A 71 10.81 -4.21 20.99
CA HIS A 71 12.05 -4.89 21.32
C HIS A 71 12.95 -5.22 20.12
N VAL A 72 12.53 -4.98 18.88
CA VAL A 72 13.41 -5.17 17.72
C VAL A 72 13.89 -3.81 17.22
N GLY A 73 15.20 -3.72 16.98
CA GLY A 73 15.79 -2.49 16.46
C GLY A 73 15.17 -2.06 15.13
N ARG A 74 15.35 -0.76 14.81
CA ARG A 74 14.82 -0.09 13.62
C ARG A 74 15.02 -0.88 12.32
N ASP A 75 16.19 -1.52 12.15
CA ASP A 75 16.51 -2.31 10.95
C ASP A 75 15.59 -3.52 10.76
N LYS A 76 15.28 -4.24 11.83
CA LYS A 76 14.36 -5.39 11.78
C LYS A 76 12.93 -4.95 11.50
N LEU A 77 12.50 -3.84 12.12
CA LEU A 77 11.21 -3.22 11.82
C LEU A 77 11.09 -2.88 10.34
N HIS A 78 12.10 -2.19 9.78
CA HIS A 78 12.14 -1.88 8.36
C HIS A 78 12.13 -3.13 7.47
N GLN A 79 12.87 -4.18 7.82
CA GLN A 79 12.86 -5.43 7.06
C GLN A 79 11.47 -6.10 7.04
N ILE A 80 10.78 -6.13 8.17
CA ILE A 80 9.43 -6.70 8.28
C ILE A 80 8.45 -5.90 7.44
N LEU A 81 8.48 -4.57 7.58
CA LEU A 81 7.60 -3.68 6.84
C LEU A 81 7.85 -3.79 5.34
N ARG A 82 9.10 -3.76 4.88
CA ARG A 82 9.47 -3.89 3.46
C ARG A 82 9.06 -5.23 2.84
N ASN A 83 8.91 -6.28 3.65
CA ASN A 83 8.43 -7.58 3.15
C ASN A 83 6.90 -7.65 3.03
N ARG A 84 6.15 -6.74 3.66
CA ARG A 84 4.68 -6.73 3.68
C ARG A 84 4.06 -5.56 2.93
N PHE A 85 4.75 -4.44 2.88
CA PHE A 85 4.21 -3.17 2.42
C PHE A 85 5.06 -2.56 1.29
N TYR A 86 4.37 -1.84 0.42
CA TYR A 86 4.94 -1.01 -0.64
C TYR A 86 4.90 0.45 -0.24
#